data_AF-I0R936-F1
#
_entry.id   AF-I0R936-F1
#
_cell.length_a   1.000
_cell.length_b   1.000
_cell.length_c   1.000
_cell.angle_alpha   90.00
_cell.angle_beta   90.00
_cell.angle_gamma   90.00
#
_symmetry.space_group_name_H-M   'P 1'
#
loop_
_entity.id
_entity.type
_entity.pdbx_description
1 polymer ?
#
loop_
_entity_poly.entity_id
_entity_poly.type
_entity_poly.pdbx_seq_one_letter_code
_entity_poly.pdbx_strand_id
1 'polypeptide(L)' 'MTMIVSADGSMKSEFDYDDISENAIQYERDWERKYLN' A
#
# COMPACT_ATOMS: atom_id res chain seq x y z
N MET A 1 -1.36 5.13 -4.07
CA MET A 1 -2.72 4.54 -4.05
C MET A 1 -2.60 3.04 -3.91
N THR A 2 -3.36 2.44 -3.00
CA THR A 2 -3.43 0.99 -2.77
C THR A 2 -4.88 0.56 -2.78
N MET A 3 -5.20 -0.49 -3.54
CA MET A 3 -6.53 -1.08 -3.59
C MET A 3 -6.48 -2.46 -2.96
N ILE A 4 -7.31 -2.68 -1.95
CA ILE A 4 -7.44 -3.93 -1.22
C ILE A 4 -8.73 -4.58 -1.70
N VAL A 5 -8.64 -5.81 -2.21
CA VAL A 5 -9.77 -6.59 -2.68
C VAL A 5 -9.89 -7.84 -1.82
N SER A 6 -11.01 -7.96 -1.13
CA SER A 6 -11.32 -9.11 -0.29
C SER A 6 -11.95 -10.24 -1.11
N ALA A 7 -11.90 -11.47 -0.60
CA ALA A 7 -12.48 -12.64 -1.25
C ALA A 7 -14.01 -12.56 -1.42
N ASP A 8 -14.70 -11.76 -0.60
CA ASP A 8 -16.15 -11.51 -0.70
C ASP A 8 -16.52 -10.48 -1.78
N GLY A 9 -15.53 -9.96 -2.52
CA GLY A 9 -15.71 -8.92 -3.53
C GLY A 9 -15.80 -7.50 -2.97
N SER A 10 -15.60 -7.31 -1.65
CA SER A 10 -15.46 -5.97 -1.08
C SER A 10 -14.15 -5.32 -1.53
N MET A 11 -14.21 -4.02 -1.80
CA MET A 11 -13.09 -3.23 -2.27
C MET A 11 -12.87 -2.04 -1.33
N LYS A 12 -11.62 -1.78 -0.97
CA LYS A 12 -11.20 -0.60 -0.22
C LYS A 12 -10.03 0.06 -0.94
N SER A 13 -10.10 1.38 -1.11
CA SER A 13 -9.00 2.16 -1.69
C SER A 13 -8.39 3.07 -0.64
N GLU A 14 -7.07 3.04 -0.52
CA GLU A 14 -6.28 3.91 0.33
C GLU A 14 -5.36 4.79 -0.52
N PHE A 15 -5.23 6.06 -0.14
CA PHE A 15 -4.40 7.05 -0.82
C PHE A 15 -3.32 7.54 0.14
N ASP A 16 -2.09 7.07 -0.09
CA ASP A 16 -0.89 7.61 0.53
C ASP A 16 -0.31 8.70 -0.38
N TYR A 17 0.00 9.87 0.20
CA TYR A 17 0.55 11.06 -0.49
C TYR A 17 2.02 11.32 -0.14
N ASP A 18 2.71 10.31 0.40
CA ASP A 18 4.13 10.41 0.72
C ASP A 18 4.98 10.60 -0.55
N ASP A 19 5.99 11.46 -0.46
CA ASP A 19 6.97 11.65 -1.54
C ASP A 19 7.95 10.47 -1.53
N ILE A 20 7.77 9.57 -2.51
CA ILE A 20 8.57 8.36 -2.65
C ILE A 20 9.80 8.55 -3.56
N SER A 21 10.02 9.76 -4.08
CA SER A 21 11.08 10.02 -5.08
C SER A 21 12.49 9.79 -4.52
N GLU A 22 12.70 10.07 -3.23
CA GLU A 22 14.01 9.92 -2.58
C GLU A 22 14.25 8.52 -1.97
N ASN A 23 13.22 7.75 -1.66
CA ASN A 23 13.39 6.50 -0.88
C ASN A 23 12.36 5.39 -1.20
N ALA A 24 12.24 5.05 -2.48
CA ALA A 24 11.29 4.04 -2.97
C ALA A 24 11.46 2.64 -2.33
N ILE A 25 12.70 2.22 -2.02
CA ILE A 25 12.97 0.90 -1.40
C ILE A 25 12.38 0.84 0.01
N GLN A 26 12.53 1.89 0.81
CA GLN A 26 11.97 1.92 2.16
C GLN A 26 10.44 1.92 2.11
N TYR A 27 9.86 2.69 1.19
CA TYR A 27 8.42 2.71 0.94
C TYR A 27 7.87 1.30 0.62
N GLU A 28 8.54 0.54 -0.25
CA GLU A 28 8.14 -0.83 -0.57
C GLU A 28 8.15 -1.75 0.67
N ARG A 29 9.21 -1.69 1.48
CA ARG A 29 9.31 -2.51 2.70
C ARG A 29 8.26 -2.16 3.75
N ASP A 30 7.91 -0.88 3.87
CA ASP A 30 6.87 -0.43 4.80
C ASP A 30 5.47 -0.78 4.28
N TRP A 31 5.26 -0.70 2.95
CA TRP A 31 4.03 -1.13 2.30
C TRP A 31 3.79 -2.64 2.49
N GLU A 32 4.80 -3.48 2.22
CA GLU A 32 4.72 -4.93 2.46
C GLU A 32 4.40 -5.24 3.92
N ARG A 33 5.02 -4.52 4.86
CA ARG A 33 4.72 -4.68 6.29
C ARG A 33 3.31 -4.28 6.67
N LYS A 34 2.76 -3.24 6.02
CA LYS A 34 1.42 -2.73 6.31
C LYS A 34 0.31 -3.65 5.79
N TYR A 35 0.54 -4.36 4.69
CA TYR A 35 -0.53 -5.09 3.99
C TYR A 35 -0.29 -6.60 3.80
N LEU A 36 0.95 -7.11 3.91
CA LEU A 36 1.29 -8.51 3.61
C LEU A 36 1.84 -9.31 4.81
N ASN A 37 2.16 -8.66 5.93
CA ASN A 37 2.57 -9.31 7.19
C ASN A 37 1.46 -9.21 8.24
#